data_AF-I4BV91-F1
#
_entry.id   AF-I4BV91-F1
#
_cell.length_a   1.000
_cell.length_b   1.000
_cell.length_c   1.000
_cell.angle_alpha   90.00
_cell.angle_beta   90.00
_cell.angle_gamma   90.00
#
_symmetry.space_group_name_H-M   'P 1'
#
loop_
_entity.id
_entity.type
_entity.pdbx_description
1 polymer ?
#
loop_
_entity_poly.entity_id
_entity_poly.type
_entity_poly.pdbx_seq_one_letter_code
_entity_poly.pdbx_strand_id
1 'polypeptide(L)'
;MDMEEIIRSIVEVVREKFSPLKIILYGSYARGTQTWDSDVDFLVVVSRDVNKRETAVAMRTALSDFLCGKDVVIATPEELAVKGSIPGTLLYSMLKEGKVLYEDMAPYMEEARTWLGCAVDDVKAAEKLLESGFNRHACWLSAMGAERALKALLISRGVPFPRSHDLNALYKLVTERCHFEGLSLDHAELAKFSEWAVEAGHPGDWPAITDLEARKDVMSAKGIVEAVSKVFV
;
A
#
# COMPACT_ATOMS: atom_id res chain seq x y z
N MET A 1 5.47 9.81 31.81
CA MET A 1 5.15 9.24 30.49
C MET A 1 5.75 7.87 30.44
N ASP A 2 4.98 6.88 30.00
CA ASP A 2 5.54 5.57 29.68
C ASP A 2 6.46 5.70 28.45
N MET A 3 7.39 4.77 28.27
CA MET A 3 8.36 4.81 27.18
C MET A 3 7.68 4.77 25.80
N GLU A 4 6.55 4.07 25.67
CA GLU A 4 5.75 4.10 24.43
C GLU A 4 5.22 5.50 24.10
N GLU A 5 4.81 6.28 25.12
CA GLU A 5 4.37 7.66 24.93
C GLU A 5 5.53 8.57 24.54
N ILE A 6 6.73 8.32 25.09
CA ILE A 6 7.95 9.04 24.72
C ILE A 6 8.31 8.75 23.27
N ILE A 7 8.31 7.47 22.85
CA ILE A 7 8.57 7.07 21.46
C ILE A 7 7.58 7.75 20.52
N ARG A 8 6.28 7.70 20.84
CA ARG A 8 5.25 8.36 20.03
C ARG A 8 5.50 9.87 19.91
N SER A 9 5.86 10.53 21.01
CA SER A 9 6.15 11.97 21.01
C SER A 9 7.39 12.32 20.19
N ILE A 10 8.43 11.48 20.25
CA ILE A 10 9.62 11.63 19.39
C ILE A 10 9.23 11.53 17.92
N VAL A 11 8.45 10.51 17.54
CA VAL A 11 7.97 10.33 16.16
C VAL A 11 7.22 11.55 15.66
N GLU A 12 6.32 12.12 16.47
CA GLU A 12 5.57 13.33 16.12
C GLU A 12 6.48 14.53 15.89
N VAL A 13 7.45 14.79 16.79
CA VAL A 13 8.42 15.89 16.63
C VAL A 13 9.25 15.70 15.37
N VAL A 14 9.71 14.48 15.09
CA VAL A 14 10.49 14.19 13.88
C VAL A 14 9.64 14.40 12.63
N ARG A 15 8.37 13.96 12.65
CA ARG A 15 7.43 14.10 11.53
C ARG A 15 7.17 15.56 11.20
N GLU A 16 6.83 16.37 12.20
CA GLU A 16 6.44 17.77 12.02
C GLU A 16 7.59 18.67 11.59
N LYS A 17 8.80 18.47 12.16
CA LYS A 17 9.93 19.38 11.92
C LYS A 17 10.80 19.01 10.73
N PHE A 18 10.80 17.74 10.32
CA PHE A 18 11.75 17.23 9.34
C PHE A 18 11.12 16.55 8.13
N SER A 19 9.80 16.35 8.13
CA SER A 19 9.05 15.73 7.02
C SER A 19 9.75 14.49 6.44
N PRO A 20 10.07 13.49 7.28
CA PRO A 20 10.76 12.28 6.83
C PRO A 20 9.87 11.48 5.88
N LEU A 21 10.49 10.61 5.09
CA LEU A 21 9.82 9.61 4.26
C LEU A 21 9.42 8.39 5.09
N LYS A 22 10.23 8.02 6.10
CA LYS A 22 10.00 6.85 6.94
C LYS A 22 10.71 6.98 8.28
N ILE A 23 10.10 6.48 9.35
CA ILE A 23 10.72 6.34 10.67
C ILE A 23 10.60 4.88 11.10
N ILE A 24 11.73 4.26 11.41
CA ILE A 24 11.82 2.86 11.84
C ILE A 24 12.47 2.82 13.21
N LEU A 25 11.79 2.21 14.17
CA LEU A 25 12.38 1.82 15.44
C LEU A 25 13.21 0.56 15.22
N TYR A 26 14.46 0.54 15.67
CA TYR A 26 15.29 -0.66 15.65
C TYR A 26 15.85 -0.94 17.05
N GLY A 27 16.73 -1.95 17.16
CA GLY A 27 17.38 -2.25 18.42
C GLY A 27 16.51 -3.02 19.41
N SER A 28 16.80 -2.89 20.70
CA SER A 28 16.21 -3.71 21.76
C SER A 28 14.70 -3.46 21.91
N TYR A 29 14.25 -2.20 21.77
CA TYR A 29 12.84 -1.82 21.78
C TYR A 29 12.05 -2.40 20.60
N ALA A 30 12.67 -2.47 19.40
CA ALA A 30 12.03 -3.14 18.27
C ALA A 30 11.87 -4.65 18.53
N ARG A 31 12.89 -5.29 19.12
CA ARG A 31 12.90 -6.74 19.41
C ARG A 31 12.12 -7.17 20.66
N GLY A 32 11.77 -6.24 21.55
CA GLY A 32 11.14 -6.57 22.83
C GLY A 32 12.13 -7.10 23.89
N THR A 33 13.43 -6.89 23.69
CA THR A 33 14.50 -7.35 24.61
C THR A 33 15.14 -6.20 25.38
N GLN A 34 14.46 -5.06 25.46
CA GLN A 34 14.94 -3.86 26.14
C GLN A 34 15.06 -4.05 27.66
N THR A 35 16.04 -3.37 28.23
CA THR A 35 16.29 -3.22 29.66
C THR A 35 15.95 -1.79 30.09
N TRP A 36 16.01 -1.51 31.40
CA TRP A 36 15.69 -0.19 31.94
C TRP A 36 16.64 0.93 31.49
N ASP A 37 17.84 0.59 31.02
CA ASP A 37 18.90 1.48 30.57
C ASP A 37 19.12 1.46 29.04
N SER A 38 18.26 0.75 28.29
CA SER A 38 18.37 0.66 26.83
C SER A 38 18.13 2.01 26.15
N ASP A 39 18.93 2.30 25.12
CA ASP A 39 18.67 3.42 24.21
C ASP A 39 17.48 3.12 23.29
N VAL A 40 16.79 4.18 22.87
CA VAL A 40 15.75 4.14 21.85
C VAL A 40 16.36 4.50 20.49
N ASP A 41 16.44 3.50 19.61
CA ASP A 41 17.15 3.60 18.34
C ASP A 41 16.20 3.86 17.16
N PHE A 42 16.44 4.94 16.40
CA PHE A 42 15.62 5.32 15.24
C PHE A 42 16.43 5.39 13.95
N LEU A 43 15.91 4.77 12.90
CA LEU A 43 16.32 5.04 11.53
C LEU A 43 15.31 6.01 10.93
N VAL A 44 15.78 7.20 10.55
CA VAL A 44 14.96 8.22 9.90
C VAL A 44 15.39 8.36 8.45
N VAL A 45 14.46 8.08 7.54
CA VAL A 45 14.68 8.17 6.11
C VAL A 45 14.21 9.53 5.64
N VAL A 46 15.10 10.28 5.00
CA VAL A 46 14.85 11.65 4.50
C VAL A 46 15.09 11.73 3.00
N SER A 47 14.54 12.75 2.34
CA SER A 47 14.84 12.99 0.92
C SER A 47 16.34 13.19 0.71
N ARG A 48 16.84 12.78 -0.46
CA ARG A 48 18.24 12.98 -0.87
C ARG A 48 18.67 14.44 -0.94
N ASP A 49 17.71 15.36 -1.06
CA ASP A 49 17.97 16.78 -1.25
C ASP A 49 18.35 17.50 0.06
N VAL A 50 18.26 16.82 1.21
CA VAL A 50 18.62 17.40 2.51
C VAL A 50 20.09 17.19 2.85
N ASN A 51 20.70 18.16 3.54
CA ASN A 51 22.02 17.99 4.12
C ASN A 51 21.94 17.06 5.34
N LYS A 52 22.41 15.82 5.19
CA LYS A 52 22.35 14.79 6.25
C LYS A 52 23.01 15.23 7.56
N ARG A 53 24.17 15.90 7.50
CA ARG A 53 24.92 16.27 8.71
C ARG A 53 24.19 17.37 9.48
N GLU A 54 23.70 18.38 8.78
CA GLU A 54 22.91 19.44 9.39
C GLU A 54 21.59 18.89 9.95
N THR A 55 20.93 17.99 9.21
CA THR A 55 19.71 17.33 9.66
C THR A 55 19.95 16.50 10.94
N ALA A 56 21.08 15.77 11.02
CA ALA A 56 21.44 15.01 12.21
C ALA A 56 21.62 15.90 13.45
N VAL A 57 22.32 17.03 13.28
CA VAL A 57 22.52 18.01 14.36
C VAL A 57 21.19 18.61 14.79
N ALA A 58 20.38 19.05 13.82
CA ALA A 58 19.08 19.65 14.09
C ALA A 58 18.11 18.67 14.77
N MET A 59 18.07 17.39 14.36
CA MET A 59 17.26 16.36 15.02
C MET A 59 17.74 16.12 16.45
N ARG A 60 19.06 16.01 16.68
CA ARG A 60 19.61 15.86 18.03
C ARG A 60 19.21 17.03 18.94
N THR A 61 19.26 18.26 18.44
CA THR A 61 18.78 19.44 19.18
C THR A 61 17.28 19.40 19.41
N ALA A 62 16.47 19.06 18.40
CA ALA A 62 15.02 19.02 18.53
C ALA A 62 14.51 17.96 19.51
N LEU A 63 15.31 16.92 19.77
CA LEU A 63 14.97 15.82 20.66
C LEU A 63 15.63 15.94 22.04
N SER A 64 16.36 17.02 22.35
CA SER A 64 17.10 17.15 23.62
C SER A 64 16.21 17.06 24.86
N ASP A 65 14.96 17.50 24.75
CA ASP A 65 14.04 17.63 25.88
C ASP A 65 13.47 16.27 26.35
N PHE A 66 13.64 15.21 25.54
CA PHE A 66 13.25 13.86 25.93
C PHE A 66 14.31 13.27 26.86
N LEU A 67 13.95 13.01 28.13
CA LEU A 67 14.85 12.45 29.14
C LEU A 67 15.03 10.93 29.01
N CYS A 68 15.50 10.48 27.84
CA CYS A 68 15.86 9.09 27.56
C CYS A 68 17.11 9.01 26.67
N GLY A 69 17.82 7.89 26.79
CA GLY A 69 18.85 7.49 25.85
C GLY A 69 18.23 7.24 24.47
N LYS A 70 18.81 7.83 23.42
CA LYS A 70 18.29 7.73 22.06
C LYS A 70 19.38 7.96 21.03
N ASP A 71 19.33 7.18 19.97
CA ASP A 71 20.19 7.36 18.79
C ASP A 71 19.33 7.49 17.54
N VAL A 72 19.78 8.35 16.61
CA VAL A 72 19.09 8.64 15.37
C VAL A 72 20.06 8.49 14.21
N VAL A 73 19.86 7.45 13.42
CA VAL A 73 20.57 7.23 12.16
C VAL A 73 19.76 7.80 11.03
N ILE A 74 20.37 8.66 10.23
CA ILE A 74 19.74 9.26 9.04
C ILE A 74 20.21 8.55 7.79
N ALA A 75 19.27 8.13 6.95
CA ALA A 75 19.52 7.53 5.65
C ALA A 75 18.67 8.16 4.54
N THR A 76 19.11 7.96 3.30
CA THR A 76 18.36 8.30 2.08
C THR A 76 17.83 7.02 1.43
N PRO A 77 16.78 7.08 0.60
CA PRO A 77 16.29 5.92 -0.16
C PRO A 77 17.39 5.22 -0.96
N GLU A 78 18.33 5.97 -1.53
CA GLU A 78 19.44 5.46 -2.33
C GLU A 78 20.43 4.63 -1.48
N GLU A 79 20.72 5.09 -0.27
CA GLU A 79 21.56 4.34 0.67
C GLU A 79 20.87 3.06 1.13
N LEU A 80 19.54 3.09 1.34
CA LEU A 80 18.78 1.90 1.70
C LEU A 80 18.74 0.88 0.56
N ALA A 81 18.59 1.33 -0.69
CA ALA A 81 18.60 0.43 -1.85
C ALA A 81 19.91 -0.35 -1.96
N VAL A 82 21.05 0.31 -1.68
CA VAL A 82 22.38 -0.31 -1.76
C VAL A 82 22.75 -1.03 -0.46
N LYS A 83 22.86 -0.31 0.65
CA LYS A 83 23.38 -0.87 1.90
C LYS A 83 22.32 -1.70 2.62
N GLY A 84 21.05 -1.30 2.55
CA GLY A 84 19.94 -2.01 3.17
C GLY A 84 19.68 -3.40 2.59
N SER A 85 20.23 -3.71 1.41
CA SER A 85 20.16 -5.04 0.78
C SER A 85 21.39 -5.92 1.04
N ILE A 86 22.47 -5.39 1.62
CA ILE A 86 23.73 -6.11 1.86
C ILE A 86 23.76 -6.65 3.30
N PRO A 87 23.74 -7.98 3.51
CA PRO A 87 23.88 -8.57 4.84
C PRO A 87 25.16 -8.10 5.54
N GLY A 88 25.05 -7.76 6.83
CA GLY A 88 26.16 -7.29 7.66
C GLY A 88 26.32 -5.76 7.70
N THR A 89 25.58 -4.99 6.90
CA THR A 89 25.50 -3.54 7.11
C THR A 89 24.48 -3.21 8.22
N LEU A 90 24.68 -2.07 8.88
CA LEU A 90 23.75 -1.59 9.89
C LEU A 90 22.35 -1.34 9.33
N LEU A 91 22.24 -0.74 8.13
CA LEU A 91 20.97 -0.46 7.46
C LEU A 91 20.22 -1.74 7.10
N TYR A 92 20.91 -2.82 6.72
CA TYR A 92 20.27 -4.11 6.48
C TYR A 92 19.59 -4.64 7.74
N SER A 93 20.28 -4.62 8.88
CA SER A 93 19.71 -5.07 10.15
C SER A 93 18.53 -4.21 10.59
N MET A 94 18.61 -2.88 10.43
CA MET A 94 17.52 -1.95 10.75
C MET A 94 16.27 -2.23 9.91
N LEU A 95 16.40 -2.52 8.62
CA LEU A 95 15.26 -2.83 7.76
C LEU A 95 14.67 -4.22 8.05
N LYS A 96 15.52 -5.18 8.44
CA LYS A 96 15.09 -6.57 8.68
C LYS A 96 14.41 -6.76 10.03
N GLU A 97 14.93 -6.12 11.08
CA GLU A 97 14.46 -6.29 12.47
C GLU A 97 13.63 -5.11 12.98
N GLY A 98 13.66 -3.99 12.27
CA GLY A 98 13.00 -2.77 12.70
C GLY A 98 11.47 -2.81 12.57
N LYS A 99 10.82 -2.02 13.41
CA LYS A 99 9.38 -1.75 13.36
C LYS A 99 9.16 -0.38 12.73
N VAL A 100 8.41 -0.33 11.62
CA VAL A 100 8.00 0.93 11.01
C VAL A 100 7.05 1.65 11.95
N LEU A 101 7.42 2.86 12.39
CA LEU A 101 6.58 3.72 13.23
C LEU A 101 5.84 4.78 12.41
N TYR A 102 6.40 5.15 11.26
CA TYR A 102 5.82 6.11 10.33
C TYR A 102 6.33 5.87 8.91
N GLU A 103 5.49 6.09 7.92
CA GLU A 103 5.81 6.08 6.50
C GLU A 103 4.95 7.10 5.78
N ASP A 104 5.56 7.88 4.89
CA ASP A 104 4.83 8.83 4.05
C ASP A 104 4.01 8.06 3.00
N MET A 105 2.69 8.17 3.11
CA MET A 105 1.74 7.49 2.23
C MET A 105 1.46 8.26 0.93
N ALA A 106 1.99 9.49 0.76
CA ALA A 106 1.71 10.28 -0.44
C ALA A 106 2.12 9.59 -1.77
N PRO A 107 3.30 8.95 -1.90
CA PRO A 107 3.68 8.25 -3.13
C PRO A 107 2.77 7.05 -3.42
N TYR A 108 2.35 6.33 -2.37
CA TYR A 108 1.41 5.21 -2.48
C TYR A 108 0.04 5.67 -2.97
N MET A 109 -0.45 6.81 -2.46
CA MET A 109 -1.72 7.40 -2.88
C MET A 109 -1.69 7.89 -4.32
N GLU A 110 -0.56 8.42 -4.80
CA GLU A 110 -0.38 8.81 -6.20
C GLU A 110 -0.43 7.60 -7.14
N GLU A 111 0.35 6.55 -6.84
CA GLU A 111 0.32 5.31 -7.62
C GLU A 111 -1.08 4.67 -7.60
N ALA A 112 -1.73 4.60 -6.44
CA ALA A 112 -3.08 4.08 -6.31
C ALA A 112 -4.09 4.85 -7.17
N ARG A 113 -3.97 6.18 -7.28
CA ARG A 113 -4.81 7.00 -8.17
C ARG A 113 -4.60 6.66 -9.64
N THR A 114 -3.37 6.38 -10.06
CA THR A 114 -3.08 5.91 -11.43
C THR A 114 -3.78 4.59 -11.71
N TRP A 115 -3.69 3.62 -10.80
CA TRP A 115 -4.37 2.33 -10.92
C TRP A 115 -5.90 2.47 -10.96
N LEU A 116 -6.45 3.33 -10.11
CA LEU A 116 -7.88 3.61 -10.10
C LEU A 116 -8.33 4.30 -11.40
N GLY A 117 -7.53 5.21 -11.95
CA GLY A 117 -7.78 5.82 -13.26
C GLY A 117 -7.89 4.77 -14.36
N CYS A 118 -6.95 3.83 -14.40
CA CYS A 118 -7.01 2.69 -15.33
C CYS A 118 -8.27 1.84 -15.12
N ALA A 119 -8.65 1.58 -13.86
CA ALA A 119 -9.87 0.81 -13.55
C ALA A 119 -11.15 1.50 -14.06
N VAL A 120 -11.23 2.83 -13.89
CA VAL A 120 -12.33 3.66 -14.41
C VAL A 120 -12.39 3.59 -15.93
N ASP A 121 -11.25 3.68 -16.61
CA ASP A 121 -11.19 3.62 -18.07
C ASP A 121 -11.56 2.23 -18.62
N ASP A 122 -11.16 1.15 -17.93
CA ASP A 122 -11.56 -0.22 -18.29
C ASP A 122 -13.09 -0.38 -18.25
N VAL A 123 -13.74 0.07 -17.18
CA VAL A 123 -15.20 -0.04 -17.05
C VAL A 123 -15.92 0.81 -18.10
N LYS A 124 -15.45 2.05 -18.36
CA LYS A 124 -16.01 2.89 -19.44
C LYS A 124 -15.88 2.24 -20.81
N ALA A 125 -14.75 1.59 -21.07
CA ALA A 125 -14.54 0.85 -22.31
C ALA A 125 -15.44 -0.40 -22.38
N ALA A 126 -15.62 -1.10 -21.25
CA ALA A 126 -16.55 -2.23 -21.15
C ALA A 126 -17.99 -1.83 -21.49
N GLU A 127 -18.47 -0.69 -20.97
CA GLU A 127 -19.80 -0.13 -21.29
C GLU A 127 -19.97 0.08 -22.80
N LYS A 128 -19.00 0.69 -23.47
CA LYS A 128 -19.05 0.94 -24.93
C LYS A 128 -18.99 -0.33 -25.77
N LEU A 129 -18.17 -1.30 -25.36
CA LEU A 129 -18.06 -2.59 -26.05
C LEU A 129 -19.35 -3.40 -25.93
N LEU A 130 -19.99 -3.33 -24.77
CA LEU A 130 -21.29 -3.96 -24.53
C LEU A 130 -22.39 -3.37 -25.44
N GLU A 131 -22.42 -2.05 -25.64
CA GLU A 131 -23.33 -1.40 -26.61
C GLU A 131 -23.13 -1.89 -28.05
N SER A 132 -21.88 -2.26 -28.37
CA SER A 132 -21.49 -2.74 -29.70
C SER A 132 -21.58 -4.27 -29.85
N GLY A 133 -22.08 -4.99 -28.84
CA GLY A 133 -22.24 -6.45 -28.86
C GLY A 133 -20.96 -7.25 -28.60
N PHE A 134 -19.86 -6.62 -28.21
CA PHE A 134 -18.60 -7.30 -27.87
C PHE A 134 -18.59 -7.80 -26.42
N ASN A 135 -19.61 -8.60 -26.05
CA ASN A 135 -19.89 -9.03 -24.68
C ASN A 135 -18.68 -9.64 -23.97
N ARG A 136 -17.97 -10.56 -24.65
CA ARG A 136 -16.77 -11.21 -24.09
C ARG A 136 -15.71 -10.21 -23.65
N HIS A 137 -15.45 -9.21 -24.50
CA HIS A 137 -14.44 -8.19 -24.22
C HIS A 137 -14.95 -7.20 -23.16
N ALA A 138 -16.26 -6.92 -23.13
CA ALA A 138 -16.86 -6.13 -22.06
C ALA A 138 -16.68 -6.81 -20.68
N CYS A 139 -16.94 -8.12 -20.58
CA CYS A 139 -16.73 -8.87 -19.34
C CYS A 139 -15.26 -8.93 -18.93
N TRP A 140 -14.35 -9.11 -19.88
CA TRP A 140 -12.91 -9.05 -19.62
C TRP A 140 -12.48 -7.71 -19.02
N LEU A 141 -12.87 -6.60 -19.64
CA LEU A 141 -12.56 -5.27 -19.12
C LEU A 141 -13.27 -4.99 -17.78
N SER A 142 -14.45 -5.55 -17.57
CA SER A 142 -15.14 -5.49 -16.26
C SER A 142 -14.31 -6.15 -15.16
N ALA A 143 -13.76 -7.35 -15.43
CA ALA A 143 -12.87 -8.04 -14.52
C ALA A 143 -11.58 -7.24 -14.26
N MET A 144 -10.95 -6.69 -15.30
CA MET A 144 -9.76 -5.84 -15.16
C MET A 144 -10.02 -4.59 -14.33
N GLY A 145 -11.16 -3.92 -14.56
CA GLY A 145 -11.57 -2.75 -13.79
C GLY A 145 -11.75 -3.08 -12.31
N ALA A 146 -12.48 -4.16 -11.99
CA ALA A 146 -12.66 -4.61 -10.61
C ALA A 146 -11.33 -4.99 -9.94
N GLU A 147 -10.46 -5.74 -10.62
CA GLU A 147 -9.15 -6.13 -10.11
C GLU A 147 -8.25 -4.93 -9.81
N ARG A 148 -8.16 -3.98 -10.75
CA ARG A 148 -7.32 -2.79 -10.61
C ARG A 148 -7.83 -1.87 -9.51
N ALA A 149 -9.15 -1.76 -9.32
CA ALA A 149 -9.72 -1.01 -8.21
C ALA A 149 -9.37 -1.62 -6.84
N LEU A 150 -9.47 -2.94 -6.69
CA LEU A 150 -9.03 -3.61 -5.44
C LEU A 150 -7.53 -3.45 -5.20
N LYS A 151 -6.70 -3.55 -6.26
CA LYS A 151 -5.26 -3.30 -6.16
C LYS A 151 -4.95 -1.85 -5.79
N ALA A 152 -5.69 -0.87 -6.32
CA ALA A 152 -5.55 0.53 -5.93
C ALA A 152 -5.76 0.73 -4.41
N LEU A 153 -6.76 0.09 -3.81
CA LEU A 153 -6.95 0.12 -2.35
C LEU A 153 -5.75 -0.46 -1.60
N LEU A 154 -5.24 -1.63 -2.01
CA LEU A 154 -4.09 -2.26 -1.37
C LEU A 154 -2.83 -1.39 -1.48
N ILE A 155 -2.57 -0.82 -2.67
CA ILE A 155 -1.46 0.11 -2.90
C ILE A 155 -1.59 1.32 -1.98
N SER A 156 -2.78 1.93 -1.86
CA SER A 156 -3.02 3.11 -1.02
C SER A 156 -2.69 2.92 0.47
N ARG A 157 -2.60 1.66 0.91
CA ARG A 157 -2.27 1.26 2.29
C ARG A 157 -0.91 0.58 2.41
N GLY A 158 -0.11 0.58 1.34
CA GLY A 158 1.19 -0.08 1.32
C GLY A 158 1.11 -1.60 1.55
N VAL A 159 -0.03 -2.22 1.25
CA VAL A 159 -0.24 -3.66 1.46
C VAL A 159 0.26 -4.42 0.24
N PRO A 160 1.29 -5.28 0.38
CA PRO A 160 1.76 -6.11 -0.73
C PRO A 160 0.72 -7.18 -1.07
N PHE A 161 0.63 -7.52 -2.36
CA PHE A 161 -0.27 -8.55 -2.88
C PHE A 161 0.43 -9.40 -3.94
N PRO A 162 0.01 -10.67 -4.12
CA PRO A 162 0.61 -11.56 -5.10
C PRO A 162 0.32 -11.10 -6.54
N ARG A 163 1.19 -11.47 -7.48
CA ARG A 163 0.89 -11.38 -8.91
C ARG A 163 -0.11 -12.47 -9.29
N SER A 164 -1.39 -12.16 -9.12
CA SER A 164 -2.53 -13.03 -9.38
C SER A 164 -3.71 -12.24 -9.93
N HIS A 165 -4.61 -12.96 -10.61
CA HIS A 165 -5.94 -12.50 -11.05
C HIS A 165 -7.07 -13.01 -10.13
N ASP A 166 -6.73 -13.59 -8.98
CA ASP A 166 -7.71 -14.03 -7.98
C ASP A 166 -8.25 -12.84 -7.18
N LEU A 167 -9.44 -12.36 -7.56
CA LEU A 167 -10.08 -11.22 -6.90
C LEU A 167 -10.58 -11.57 -5.49
N ASN A 168 -10.87 -12.84 -5.19
CA ASN A 168 -11.24 -13.25 -3.84
C ASN A 168 -10.04 -13.12 -2.89
N ALA A 169 -8.86 -13.51 -3.33
CA ALA A 169 -7.63 -13.31 -2.58
C ALA A 169 -7.32 -11.82 -2.35
N LEU A 170 -7.50 -10.97 -3.36
CA LEU A 170 -7.34 -9.52 -3.22
C LEU A 170 -8.35 -8.92 -2.25
N TYR A 171 -9.63 -9.28 -2.38
CA TYR A 171 -10.69 -8.78 -1.51
C TYR A 171 -10.47 -9.19 -0.05
N LYS A 172 -10.02 -10.42 0.20
CA LYS A 172 -9.61 -10.87 1.53
C LYS A 172 -8.49 -10.00 2.13
N LEU A 173 -7.48 -9.64 1.34
CA LEU A 173 -6.43 -8.73 1.81
C LEU A 173 -6.98 -7.33 2.12
N VAL A 174 -7.93 -6.83 1.30
CA VAL A 174 -8.58 -5.53 1.54
C VAL A 174 -9.33 -5.55 2.87
N THR A 175 -10.14 -6.58 3.14
CA THR A 175 -10.92 -6.67 4.37
C THR A 175 -10.04 -6.85 5.62
N GLU A 176 -8.98 -7.65 5.54
CA GLU A 176 -8.08 -7.92 6.66
C GLU A 176 -7.09 -6.78 6.97
N ARG A 177 -6.65 -6.03 5.95
CA ARG A 177 -5.52 -5.09 6.09
C ARG A 177 -5.87 -3.62 5.85
N CYS A 178 -6.95 -3.33 5.13
CA CYS A 178 -7.33 -1.95 4.82
C CYS A 178 -8.51 -1.45 5.65
N HIS A 179 -9.26 -2.36 6.32
CA HIS A 179 -10.46 -2.05 7.11
C HIS A 179 -11.38 -1.05 6.39
N PHE A 180 -11.96 -1.48 5.28
CA PHE A 180 -12.79 -0.63 4.43
C PHE A 180 -14.28 -0.85 4.71
N GLU A 181 -14.90 0.08 5.45
CA GLU A 181 -16.33 0.04 5.75
C GLU A 181 -17.17 0.28 4.49
N GLY A 182 -18.20 -0.53 4.30
CA GLY A 182 -19.20 -0.35 3.23
C GLY A 182 -18.90 -1.03 1.89
N LEU A 183 -17.74 -1.67 1.73
CA LEU A 183 -17.48 -2.54 0.58
C LEU A 183 -17.80 -3.99 0.93
N SER A 184 -18.98 -4.44 0.52
CA SER A 184 -19.40 -5.83 0.61
C SER A 184 -19.53 -6.39 -0.80
N LEU A 185 -18.61 -7.30 -1.16
CA LEU A 185 -18.56 -7.93 -2.48
C LEU A 185 -18.95 -9.40 -2.40
N ASP A 186 -19.67 -9.87 -3.41
CA ASP A 186 -20.06 -11.27 -3.52
C ASP A 186 -18.90 -12.14 -4.02
N HIS A 187 -18.58 -13.19 -3.27
CA HIS A 187 -17.45 -14.07 -3.58
C HIS A 187 -17.61 -14.83 -4.91
N ALA A 188 -18.84 -15.16 -5.31
CA ALA A 188 -19.10 -15.85 -6.57
C ALA A 188 -18.93 -14.90 -7.76
N GLU A 189 -19.34 -13.63 -7.63
CA GLU A 189 -19.06 -12.59 -8.62
C GLU A 189 -17.56 -12.35 -8.80
N LEU A 190 -16.79 -12.28 -7.72
CA LEU A 190 -15.33 -12.13 -7.79
C LEU A 190 -14.64 -13.35 -8.43
N ALA A 191 -15.12 -14.56 -8.14
CA ALA A 191 -14.62 -15.77 -8.78
C ALA A 191 -14.86 -15.74 -10.29
N LYS A 192 -16.08 -15.35 -10.72
CA LYS A 192 -16.41 -15.18 -12.13
C LYS A 192 -15.52 -14.14 -12.84
N PHE A 193 -15.22 -13.02 -12.19
CA PHE A 193 -14.26 -12.05 -12.74
C PHE A 193 -12.85 -12.62 -12.86
N SER A 194 -12.42 -13.42 -11.89
CA SER A 194 -11.10 -14.08 -11.93
C SER A 194 -10.99 -15.02 -13.14
N GLU A 195 -12.06 -15.75 -13.47
CA GLU A 195 -12.13 -16.58 -14.67
C GLU A 195 -12.09 -15.74 -15.95
N TRP A 196 -12.84 -14.64 -16.01
CA TRP A 196 -12.84 -13.74 -17.18
C TRP A 196 -11.46 -13.19 -17.53
N ALA A 197 -10.61 -12.94 -16.54
CA ALA A 197 -9.24 -12.48 -16.72
C ALA A 197 -8.38 -13.49 -17.51
N VAL A 198 -8.67 -14.78 -17.39
CA VAL A 198 -7.95 -15.88 -18.06
C VAL A 198 -8.61 -16.24 -19.40
N GLU A 199 -9.94 -16.37 -19.36
CA GLU A 199 -10.75 -16.89 -20.47
C GLU A 199 -10.80 -15.95 -21.67
N ALA A 200 -10.90 -14.63 -21.48
CA ALA A 200 -11.08 -13.72 -22.61
C ALA A 200 -9.93 -13.75 -23.63
N GLY A 201 -8.72 -14.12 -23.19
CA GLY A 201 -7.51 -14.24 -24.03
C GLY A 201 -7.36 -15.59 -24.74
N HIS A 202 -8.19 -16.58 -24.43
CA HIS A 202 -8.09 -17.94 -24.99
C HIS A 202 -9.46 -18.38 -25.52
N PRO A 203 -9.58 -19.08 -26.64
CA PRO A 203 -10.83 -19.73 -27.01
C PRO A 203 -11.06 -20.93 -26.08
N GLY A 204 -11.51 -20.69 -24.86
CA GLY A 204 -11.83 -21.74 -23.89
C GLY A 204 -13.19 -22.39 -24.16
N ASP A 205 -13.50 -23.41 -23.36
CA ASP A 205 -14.71 -24.25 -23.50
C ASP A 205 -15.97 -23.65 -22.84
N TRP A 206 -15.90 -22.42 -22.35
CA TRP A 206 -17.05 -21.78 -21.71
C TRP A 206 -18.18 -21.50 -22.71
N PRO A 207 -19.45 -21.67 -22.28
CA PRO A 207 -20.60 -21.27 -23.10
C PRO A 207 -20.51 -19.81 -23.53
N ALA A 208 -21.09 -19.51 -24.69
CA ALA A 208 -21.23 -18.13 -25.14
C ALA A 208 -21.98 -17.30 -24.09
N ILE A 209 -21.37 -16.20 -23.66
CA ILE A 209 -21.99 -15.28 -22.69
C ILE A 209 -23.17 -14.53 -23.32
N THR A 210 -24.26 -14.44 -22.58
CA THR A 210 -25.45 -13.69 -23.00
C THR A 210 -25.30 -12.17 -22.75
N ASP A 211 -26.06 -11.36 -23.48
CA ASP A 211 -26.12 -9.91 -23.27
C ASP A 211 -26.52 -9.54 -21.83
N LEU A 212 -27.40 -10.34 -21.22
CA LEU A 212 -27.88 -10.11 -19.86
C LEU A 212 -26.79 -10.34 -18.83
N GLU A 213 -26.01 -11.41 -18.97
CA GLU A 213 -24.87 -11.72 -18.11
C GLU A 213 -23.78 -10.64 -18.27
N ALA A 214 -23.47 -10.24 -19.51
CA ALA A 214 -22.48 -9.19 -19.75
C ALA A 214 -22.90 -7.84 -19.17
N ARG A 215 -24.19 -7.46 -19.26
CA ARG A 215 -24.73 -6.27 -18.60
C ARG A 215 -24.55 -6.32 -17.09
N LYS A 216 -24.80 -7.46 -16.46
CA LYS A 216 -24.61 -7.64 -15.01
C LYS A 216 -23.14 -7.50 -14.63
N ASP A 217 -22.23 -8.11 -15.38
CA ASP A 217 -20.78 -8.02 -15.12
C ASP A 217 -20.27 -6.57 -15.19
N VAL A 218 -20.68 -5.82 -16.21
CA VAL A 218 -20.33 -4.39 -16.35
C VAL A 218 -20.91 -3.58 -15.19
N MET A 219 -22.16 -3.84 -14.79
CA MET A 219 -22.79 -3.16 -13.65
C MET A 219 -22.07 -3.45 -12.33
N SER A 220 -21.74 -4.72 -12.05
CA SER A 220 -21.05 -5.12 -10.83
C SER A 220 -19.64 -4.51 -10.77
N ALA A 221 -18.89 -4.54 -11.87
CA ALA A 221 -17.56 -3.91 -11.94
C ALA A 221 -17.63 -2.39 -11.74
N LYS A 222 -18.62 -1.72 -12.35
CA LYS A 222 -18.87 -0.30 -12.13
C LYS A 222 -19.16 0.01 -10.66
N GLY A 223 -20.01 -0.78 -10.02
CA GLY A 223 -20.31 -0.63 -8.59
C GLY A 223 -19.06 -0.74 -7.71
N ILE A 224 -18.17 -1.69 -8.01
CA ILE A 224 -16.88 -1.85 -7.31
C ILE A 224 -16.01 -0.60 -7.51
N VAL A 225 -15.79 -0.17 -8.76
CA VAL A 225 -14.95 0.99 -9.07
C VAL A 225 -15.50 2.27 -8.43
N GLU A 226 -16.81 2.47 -8.46
CA GLU A 226 -17.46 3.62 -7.82
C GLU A 226 -17.33 3.58 -6.29
N ALA A 227 -17.50 2.41 -5.67
CA ALA A 227 -17.32 2.24 -4.24
C ALA A 227 -15.87 2.53 -3.81
N VAL A 228 -14.90 2.02 -4.56
CA VAL A 228 -13.48 2.29 -4.34
C VAL A 228 -13.14 3.76 -4.58
N SER A 229 -13.72 4.39 -5.61
CA SER A 229 -13.42 5.78 -5.95
C SER A 229 -13.75 6.76 -4.83
N LYS A 230 -14.79 6.48 -4.04
CA LYS A 230 -15.18 7.29 -2.88
C LYS A 230 -14.10 7.37 -1.79
N VAL A 231 -13.12 6.47 -1.79
CA VAL A 231 -11.99 6.48 -0.84
C VAL A 231 -10.93 7.50 -1.19
N PHE A 232 -10.88 7.91 -2.46
CA PHE A 232 -9.84 8.79 -3.00
C PHE A 232 -10.31 10.24 -3.22
N VAL A 233 -11.56 10.54 -2.83
CA VAL A 233 -12.16 11.89 -2.81
C VAL A 233 -11.89 12.54 -1.47
#